data_AF-A0A4Y9JKX1-F1
#
_entry.id   AF-A0A4Y9JKX1-F1
#
_cell.length_a   1.000
_cell.length_b   1.000
_cell.length_c   1.000
_cell.angle_alpha   90.00
_cell.angle_beta   90.00
_cell.angle_gamma   90.00
#
_symmetry.space_group_name_H-M   'P 1'
#
loop_
_entity.id
_entity.type
_entity.pdbx_description
1 polymer ?
#
loop_
_entity_poly.entity_id
_entity_poly.type
_entity_poly.pdbx_seq_one_letter_code
_entity_poly.pdbx_strand_id
1 'polypeptide(L)' 'MQAVVNFINNIGNIGGLIGLGWAAWGVWDLAIGIRRELDDKKDKGIQSMILGALLGTVLKAIFSALAAGLQAIVV' A
#
# COMPACT_ATOMS: atom_id res chain seq x y z
N MET A 1 -5.40 18.40 19.50
CA MET A 1 -4.16 18.09 18.77
C MET A 1 -3.91 16.58 18.63
N GLN A 2 -4.03 15.79 19.70
CA GLN A 2 -3.90 14.32 19.66
C GLN A 2 -4.87 13.61 18.69
N ALA A 3 -6.11 14.10 18.56
CA ALA A 3 -7.08 13.60 17.60
C ALA A 3 -6.62 13.70 16.13
N VAL A 4 -5.85 14.74 15.79
CA VAL A 4 -5.32 14.94 14.42
C VAL A 4 -4.18 13.97 14.13
N VAL A 5 -3.29 13.75 15.10
CA VAL A 5 -2.21 12.74 14.99
C VAL A 5 -2.80 11.34 14.79
N ASN A 6 -3.83 11.00 15.57
CA ASN A 6 -4.53 9.71 15.43
C ASN A 6 -5.25 9.58 14.07
N PHE A 7 -5.84 10.67 13.57
CA PHE A 7 -6.45 10.70 12.25
C PHE A 7 -5.43 10.44 11.13
N ILE A 8 -4.26 11.09 11.17
CA ILE A 8 -3.19 10.89 10.19
C ILE A 8 -2.64 9.46 10.24
N ASN A 9 -2.43 8.92 11.44
CA ASN A 9 -2.03 7.52 11.61
C ASN A 9 -3.05 6.54 11.04
N ASN A 10 -4.34 6.80 11.24
CA ASN A 10 -5.41 5.97 10.67
C ASN A 10 -5.44 6.04 9.14
N ILE A 11 -5.19 7.21 8.54
CA ILE A 11 -5.04 7.35 7.08
C ILE A 11 -3.86 6.51 6.58
N GLY A 12 -2.70 6.57 7.26
CA GLY A 12 -1.54 5.75 6.91
C GLY A 12 -1.83 4.24 6.98
N ASN A 13 -2.57 3.80 7.99
CA ASN A 13 -3.00 2.41 8.11
C ASN A 13 -3.98 1.99 7.00
N ILE A 14 -4.94 2.84 6.65
CA ILE A 14 -5.87 2.61 5.53
C ILE A 14 -5.12 2.55 4.20
N GLY A 15 -4.18 3.48 3.96
CA GLY A 15 -3.33 3.47 2.77
C GLY A 15 -2.48 2.19 2.66
N GLY A 16 -1.94 1.71 3.78
CA GLY A 16 -1.25 0.42 3.85
C GLY A 16 -2.16 -0.77 3.55
N LEU A 17 -3.39 -0.79 4.07
CA LEU A 17 -4.38 -1.83 3.79
C LEU A 17 -4.81 -1.84 2.32
N ILE A 18 -5.04 -0.67 1.73
CA ILE A 18 -5.39 -0.54 0.31
C ILE A 18 -4.25 -1.06 -0.57
N GLY A 19 -2.99 -0.74 -0.24
CA GLY A 19 -1.87 -1.26 -1.02
C GLY A 19 -1.63 -2.76 -0.85
N LEU A 20 -1.91 -3.34 0.32
CA LEU A 20 -1.96 -4.80 0.48
C LEU A 20 -3.07 -5.43 -0.36
N GLY A 21 -4.25 -4.80 -0.42
CA GLY A 21 -5.34 -5.22 -1.30
C GLY A 21 -4.98 -5.15 -2.78
N TRP A 22 -4.28 -4.09 -3.19
CA TRP A 22 -3.77 -3.93 -4.55
C TRP A 22 -2.68 -4.96 -4.89
N ALA A 23 -1.78 -5.25 -3.93
CA ALA A 23 -0.78 -6.29 -4.08
C ALA A 23 -1.42 -7.67 -4.24
N ALA A 24 -2.45 -7.98 -3.44
CA ALA A 24 -3.23 -9.22 -3.54
C ALA A 24 -3.96 -9.33 -4.88
N TRP A 25 -4.47 -8.21 -5.42
CA TRP A 25 -5.05 -8.17 -6.77
C TRP A 25 -4.01 -8.48 -7.85
N GLY A 26 -2.78 -7.96 -7.71
CA GLY A 26 -1.66 -8.30 -8.60
C GLY A 26 -1.28 -9.79 -8.55
N VAL A 27 -1.25 -10.39 -7.35
CA VAL A 27 -1.03 -11.84 -7.18
C VAL A 27 -2.12 -12.67 -7.86
N TRP A 28 -3.37 -12.21 -7.80
CA TRP A 28 -4.49 -12.88 -8.46
C TRP A 28 -4.37 -12.84 -9.98
N ASP A 29 -4.02 -11.69 -10.56
CA ASP A 29 -3.82 -11.55 -12.01
C ASP A 29 -2.62 -12.37 -12.50
N LEU A 30 -1.55 -12.43 -11.69
CA LEU A 30 -0.40 -13.33 -11.91
C LEU A 30 -0.83 -14.80 -11.94
N ALA A 31 -1.61 -15.25 -10.95
CA ALA A 31 -2.06 -16.63 -10.84
C ALA A 31 -2.95 -17.04 -12.02
N ILE A 32 -3.82 -16.14 -12.50
CA ILE A 32 -4.63 -16.36 -13.71
C ILE A 32 -3.74 -16.38 -14.96
N GLY A 33 -2.74 -15.50 -15.06
CA GLY A 33 -1.78 -15.47 -16.15
C GLY A 33 -0.98 -16.77 -16.27
N ILE A 34 -0.50 -17.31 -15.14
CA ILE A 34 0.20 -18.61 -15.08
C ILE A 34 -0.72 -19.75 -15.55
N ARG A 35 -1.98 -19.79 -15.08
CA ARG A 35 -2.93 -20.85 -15.46
C ARG A 35 -3.35 -20.83 -16.93
N ARG A 36 -3.20 -19.71 -17.62
CA ARG A 36 -3.61 -19.53 -19.02
C ARG A 36 -2.45 -19.42 -20.00
N GLU A 37 -1.20 -19.59 -19.54
CA GLU A 37 0.03 -19.40 -20.34
C GLU A 37 0.05 -18.03 -21.08
N LEU A 38 -0.57 -17.01 -20.48
CA LEU A 38 -0.62 -15.65 -21.03
C LEU A 38 0.52 -14.84 -20.39
N ASP A 39 1.68 -14.81 -21.05
CA ASP A 39 2.86 -14.08 -20.55
C ASP A 39 2.58 -12.58 -20.34
N ASP A 40 1.75 -11.94 -21.17
CA ASP A 40 1.30 -10.55 -21.00
C ASP A 40 0.56 -10.31 -19.67
N LYS A 41 -0.19 -11.31 -19.18
CA LYS A 41 -0.91 -11.20 -17.90
C LYS A 41 0.00 -11.50 -16.71
N LYS A 42 1.00 -12.35 -16.89
CA LYS A 42 2.02 -12.60 -15.86
C LYS A 42 2.80 -11.31 -15.57
N ASP A 43 3.27 -10.62 -16.60
CA ASP A 43 4.07 -9.40 -16.44
C ASP A 43 3.25 -8.26 -15.78
N LYS A 44 1.99 -8.09 -16.20
CA LYS A 44 1.05 -7.14 -15.56
C LYS A 44 0.72 -7.52 -14.11
N GLY A 45 0.60 -8.80 -13.79
CA GLY A 45 0.38 -9.30 -12.44
C GLY A 45 1.56 -9.01 -11.51
N ILE A 46 2.79 -9.28 -11.95
CA ILE A 46 4.02 -8.93 -11.21
C ILE A 46 4.09 -7.42 -10.99
N GLN A 47 3.88 -6.63 -12.04
CA GLN A 47 3.95 -5.18 -11.95
C GLN A 47 2.89 -4.61 -11.00
N SER A 48 1.65 -5.10 -11.07
CA SER A 48 0.56 -4.69 -10.18
C SER A 48 0.82 -5.10 -8.72
N MET A 49 1.38 -6.30 -8.50
CA MET A 49 1.76 -6.77 -7.18
C MET A 49 2.84 -5.87 -6.55
N ILE A 50 3.91 -5.60 -7.31
CA ILE A 50 5.02 -4.76 -6.87
C ILE A 50 4.54 -3.33 -6.63
N LEU A 51 3.78 -2.74 -7.56
CA LEU A 51 3.23 -1.39 -7.42
C LEU A 51 2.29 -1.27 -6.22
N GLY A 52 1.41 -2.25 -5.99
CA GLY A 52 0.52 -2.26 -4.84
C GLY A 52 1.27 -2.33 -3.51
N ALA A 53 2.27 -3.23 -3.44
CA ALA A 53 3.10 -3.38 -2.25
C ALA A 53 3.94 -2.11 -1.99
N LEU A 54 4.57 -1.55 -3.02
CA LEU A 54 5.37 -0.31 -2.92
C LEU A 54 4.49 0.89 -2.56
N LEU A 55 3.39 1.13 -3.27
CA LEU A 55 2.51 2.26 -2.99
C LEU A 55 1.90 2.16 -1.60
N GLY A 56 1.44 0.97 -1.18
CA GLY A 56 0.90 0.76 0.16
C GLY A 56 1.91 1.01 1.27
N THR A 57 3.12 0.46 1.13
CA THR A 57 4.17 0.61 2.13
C THR A 57 4.70 2.04 2.18
N VAL A 58 4.88 2.69 1.04
CA VAL A 58 5.34 4.09 0.94
C VAL A 58 4.29 5.05 1.48
N LEU A 59 3.01 4.91 1.12
CA LEU A 59 1.94 5.74 1.71
C LEU A 59 1.91 5.57 3.23
N LYS A 60 1.90 4.33 3.72
CA LYS A 60 1.89 4.07 5.16
C LYS A 60 3.08 4.72 5.86
N ALA A 61 4.28 4.60 5.29
CA ALA A 61 5.49 5.19 5.85
C ALA A 61 5.42 6.72 5.88
N ILE A 62 4.99 7.37 4.79
CA ILE A 62 4.88 8.83 4.72
C ILE A 62 3.86 9.36 5.74
N PHE A 63 2.67 8.77 5.80
CA PHE A 63 1.64 9.22 6.75
C PHE A 63 2.03 8.93 8.21
N SER A 64 2.70 7.81 8.49
CA SER A 64 3.20 7.52 9.84
C SER A 64 4.33 8.47 10.24
N ALA A 65 5.25 8.79 9.33
CA ALA A 65 6.31 9.76 9.55
C ALA A 65 5.75 11.19 9.75
N LEU A 66 4.70 11.55 8.99
CA LEU A 66 3.99 12.81 9.15
C LEU A 66 3.31 12.92 10.52
N ALA A 67 2.66 11.85 10.97
CA ALA A 67 2.06 11.80 12.30
C ALA A 67 3.11 11.94 13.40
N ALA A 68 4.25 11.25 13.27
CA ALA A 68 5.36 11.34 14.22
C ALA A 68 5.99 12.75 14.26
N GLY A 69 6.20 13.37 13.10
CA GLY A 69 6.70 14.75 13.00
C GLY A 69 5.72 15.77 13.59
N LEU A 70 4.41 15.59 13.35
CA LEU A 70 3.39 16.45 13.94
C LEU A 70 3.33 16.29 15.46
N GLN A 71 3.50 15.06 15.97
CA GLN A 71 3.55 14.81 17.40
C GLN A 71 4.79 15.44 18.05
N ALA A 72 5.95 15.43 17.38
CA ALA A 72 7.19 16.02 17.87
C ALA A 72 7.16 17.56 17.97
N ILE A 73 6.28 18.23 17.22
CA ILE A 73 6.11 19.70 17.26
C ILE A 73 5.07 20.11 18.31
N VAL A 74 4.19 19.18 18.70
CA VAL A 74 3.04 19.43 19.58
C VAL A 74 3.32 19.10 21.05
N VAL A 75 4.33 18.27 21.31
CA VAL A 75 4.90 17.99 22.65
C VAL A 75 5.95 19.04 22.98
#